data_AF-A0A9D2MAN1-F1
#
_entry.id   AF-A0A9D2MAN1-F1
#
_cell.length_a   1.000
_cell.length_b   1.000
_cell.length_c   1.000
_cell.angle_alpha   90.00
_cell.angle_beta   90.00
_cell.angle_gamma   90.00
#
_symmetry.space_group_name_H-M   'P 1'
#
loop_
_entity.id
_entity.type
_entity.pdbx_description
1 polymer ?
#
loop_
_entity_poly.entity_id
_entity_poly.type
_entity_poly.pdbx_seq_one_letter_code
_entity_poly.pdbx_strand_id
1 'polypeptide(L)'
;MKQRNIPHIGMRIIKTAVAVMLAYGIFLPFGLMYDTETYHGVLGQMGPLYACIACIVCMQSTLGQTVQSGVSRLIGVAIGGVLGVATLLLGDRLDNGLLVLPILGVLCVAGMWISLLIQRPAACVMACIVPCVILITGVTGADRYYYAAARIIETVIGVCVAMLVNKLLPDHREEYEAPPPPQKEENRRED
;
A
#
# COMPACT_ATOMS: atom_id res chain seq x y z
N MET A 1 -6.98 34.11 -25.42
CA MET A 1 -7.53 32.75 -25.16
C MET A 1 -6.46 31.96 -24.42
N LYS A 2 -6.75 31.52 -23.18
CA LYS A 2 -5.81 30.81 -22.31
C LYS A 2 -5.59 29.41 -22.91
N GLN A 3 -4.41 29.15 -23.48
CA GLN A 3 -4.09 27.82 -24.00
C GLN A 3 -4.23 26.81 -22.86
N ARG A 4 -5.20 25.89 -22.96
CA ARG A 4 -5.29 24.73 -22.08
C ARG A 4 -4.17 23.79 -22.49
N ASN A 5 -3.00 23.93 -21.86
CA ASN A 5 -1.96 22.91 -21.93
C ASN A 5 -2.51 21.65 -21.24
N ILE A 6 -3.00 20.72 -22.05
CA ILE A 6 -3.42 19.40 -21.58
C ILE A 6 -2.16 18.71 -21.04
N PRO A 7 -2.18 18.18 -19.80
CA PRO A 7 -1.03 17.45 -19.28
C PRO A 7 -0.75 16.25 -20.19
N HIS A 8 0.49 16.15 -20.68
CA HIS A 8 0.90 15.03 -21.51
C HIS A 8 0.83 13.72 -20.71
N ILE A 9 0.27 12.67 -21.33
CA ILE A 9 0.20 11.34 -20.72
C ILE A 9 1.62 10.77 -20.65
N GLY A 10 2.21 10.79 -19.47
CA GLY A 10 3.55 10.24 -19.24
C GLY A 10 3.56 8.71 -19.21
N MET A 11 4.73 8.11 -19.50
CA MET A 11 4.94 6.65 -19.50
C MET A 11 4.46 5.99 -18.20
N ARG A 12 4.65 6.64 -17.04
CA ARG A 12 4.13 6.16 -15.75
C ARG A 12 2.64 5.84 -15.78
N ILE A 13 1.81 6.65 -16.45
CA ILE A 13 0.35 6.43 -16.53
C ILE A 13 0.05 5.16 -17.32
N ILE A 14 0.74 4.95 -18.45
CA ILE A 14 0.60 3.75 -19.29
C ILE A 14 1.01 2.51 -18.50
N LYS A 15 2.17 2.54 -17.83
CA LYS A 15 2.62 1.43 -16.98
C LYS A 15 1.62 1.09 -15.89
N THR A 16 1.07 2.10 -15.22
CA THR A 16 0.05 1.88 -14.19
C THR A 16 -1.20 1.20 -14.76
N ALA A 17 -1.69 1.66 -15.92
CA ALA A 17 -2.85 1.05 -16.56
C ALA A 17 -2.60 -0.43 -16.93
N VAL A 18 -1.45 -0.73 -17.53
CA VAL A 18 -1.05 -2.11 -17.88
C VAL A 18 -0.93 -2.97 -16.62
N ALA A 19 -0.34 -2.45 -15.54
CA ALA A 19 -0.21 -3.18 -14.28
C ALA A 19 -1.56 -3.48 -13.62
N VAL A 20 -2.53 -2.57 -13.70
CA VAL A 20 -3.90 -2.82 -13.20
C VAL A 20 -4.62 -3.88 -14.04
N MET A 21 -4.49 -3.81 -15.37
CA MET A 21 -5.07 -4.82 -16.27
C MET A 21 -4.50 -6.22 -16.00
N LEU A 22 -3.18 -6.32 -15.83
CA LEU A 22 -2.53 -7.59 -15.52
C LEU A 22 -2.87 -8.09 -14.12
N ALA A 23 -2.91 -7.20 -13.12
CA ALA A 23 -3.33 -7.59 -11.78
C ALA A 23 -4.75 -8.16 -11.82
N TYR A 24 -5.72 -7.43 -12.40
CA TYR A 24 -7.08 -7.93 -12.55
C TYR A 24 -7.15 -9.25 -13.35
N GLY A 25 -6.38 -9.35 -14.43
CA GLY A 25 -6.27 -10.56 -15.25
C GLY A 25 -5.72 -11.78 -14.51
N ILE A 26 -4.88 -11.59 -13.48
CA ILE A 26 -4.40 -12.68 -12.63
C ILE A 26 -5.52 -13.20 -11.73
N PHE A 27 -6.42 -12.37 -11.24
CA PHE A 27 -7.51 -12.83 -10.34
C PHE A 27 -8.69 -13.46 -11.10
N LEU A 28 -8.87 -13.14 -12.39
CA LEU A 28 -9.91 -13.66 -13.29
C LEU A 28 -9.94 -15.20 -13.41
N PRO A 29 -8.84 -15.89 -13.79
CA PRO A 29 -8.85 -17.35 -13.97
C PRO A 29 -8.95 -18.12 -12.66
N PHE A 30 -8.62 -17.50 -11.53
CA PHE A 30 -8.73 -18.13 -10.22
C PHE A 30 -10.11 -17.96 -9.58
N GLY A 31 -11.04 -17.20 -10.20
CA GLY A 31 -12.37 -16.96 -9.64
C GLY A 31 -12.34 -16.24 -8.28
N LEU A 32 -11.25 -15.51 -7.98
CA LEU A 32 -11.04 -14.81 -6.71
C LEU A 32 -11.72 -13.44 -6.75
N MET A 33 -13.04 -13.40 -7.01
CA MET A 33 -13.85 -12.18 -6.94
C MET A 33 -14.56 -12.06 -5.60
N TYR A 34 -13.83 -12.18 -4.48
CA TYR A 34 -14.43 -12.14 -3.14
C TYR A 34 -15.56 -13.17 -2.93
N ASP A 35 -15.46 -14.32 -3.59
CA ASP A 35 -16.44 -15.40 -3.47
C ASP A 35 -16.20 -16.21 -2.20
N THR A 36 -16.74 -15.70 -1.09
CA THR A 36 -16.77 -16.37 0.23
C THR A 36 -17.61 -17.65 0.23
N GLU A 37 -18.48 -17.83 -0.77
CA GLU A 37 -19.35 -19.01 -0.96
C GLU A 37 -18.58 -20.24 -1.47
N THR A 38 -17.51 -20.04 -2.26
CA THR A 38 -16.76 -21.16 -2.88
C THR A 38 -15.42 -21.42 -2.18
N TYR A 39 -14.81 -20.39 -1.59
CA TYR A 39 -13.52 -20.48 -0.93
C TYR A 39 -13.63 -20.06 0.54
N HIS A 40 -13.47 -21.00 1.46
CA HIS A 40 -13.37 -20.69 2.88
C HIS A 40 -11.95 -20.23 3.27
N GLY A 41 -11.86 -19.32 4.25
CA GLY A 41 -10.59 -18.82 4.79
C GLY A 41 -10.00 -17.65 3.99
N VAL A 42 -8.67 -17.60 3.88
CA VAL A 42 -7.95 -16.48 3.25
C VAL A 42 -8.39 -16.25 1.81
N LEU A 43 -8.63 -17.33 1.05
CA LEU A 43 -8.99 -17.26 -0.37
C LEU A 43 -10.35 -16.58 -0.61
N GLY A 44 -11.33 -16.73 0.28
CA GLY A 44 -12.63 -16.05 0.15
C GLY A 44 -12.55 -14.54 0.41
N GLN A 45 -11.58 -14.11 1.21
CA GLN A 45 -11.37 -12.69 1.57
C GLN A 45 -10.43 -11.97 0.59
N MET A 46 -9.85 -12.70 -0.37
CA MET A 46 -8.96 -12.14 -1.39
C MET A 46 -9.75 -11.67 -2.61
N GLY A 47 -9.29 -10.57 -3.20
CA GLY A 47 -9.74 -10.18 -4.52
C GLY A 47 -8.90 -9.10 -5.21
N PRO A 48 -9.30 -8.73 -6.43
CA PRO A 48 -8.46 -7.92 -7.30
C PRO A 48 -8.34 -6.46 -6.83
N LEU A 49 -9.31 -5.94 -6.07
CA LEU A 49 -9.40 -4.52 -5.74
C LEU A 49 -8.12 -4.02 -5.06
N TYR A 50 -7.68 -4.73 -4.02
CA TYR A 50 -6.52 -4.29 -3.26
C TYR A 50 -5.19 -4.56 -3.95
N ALA A 51 -5.10 -5.60 -4.78
CA ALA A 51 -3.96 -5.83 -5.65
C ALA A 51 -3.83 -4.70 -6.69
N CYS A 52 -4.95 -4.26 -7.29
CA CYS A 52 -4.98 -3.11 -8.19
C CYS A 52 -4.55 -1.81 -7.49
N ILE A 53 -5.04 -1.54 -6.28
CA ILE A 53 -4.60 -0.38 -5.48
C ILE A 53 -3.09 -0.50 -5.19
N ALA A 54 -2.58 -1.71 -4.92
CA ALA A 54 -1.15 -1.95 -4.75
C ALA A 54 -0.36 -1.61 -6.01
N CYS A 55 -0.82 -2.03 -7.19
CA CYS A 55 -0.20 -1.63 -8.45
C CYS A 55 -0.13 -0.10 -8.60
N ILE A 56 -1.24 0.59 -8.37
CA ILE A 56 -1.35 2.05 -8.60
C ILE A 56 -0.39 2.84 -7.72
N VAL A 57 -0.32 2.51 -6.42
CA VAL A 57 0.50 3.27 -5.47
C VAL A 57 1.99 2.91 -5.57
N CYS A 58 2.30 1.65 -5.88
CA CYS A 58 3.69 1.19 -5.98
C CYS A 58 4.32 1.59 -7.32
N MET A 59 3.52 1.89 -8.35
CA MET A 59 4.06 2.29 -9.65
C MET A 59 4.73 3.67 -9.58
N GLN A 60 6.03 3.67 -9.88
CA GLN A 60 6.88 4.86 -9.94
C GLN A 60 7.60 4.90 -11.29
N SER A 61 8.33 5.98 -11.57
CA SER A 61 9.08 6.15 -12.82
C SER A 61 10.22 5.13 -12.96
N THR A 62 10.93 4.85 -11.87
CA THR A 62 12.07 3.91 -11.86
C THR A 62 11.76 2.66 -11.04
N LEU A 63 12.45 1.56 -11.38
CA LEU A 63 12.27 0.28 -10.69
C LEU A 63 12.67 0.38 -9.21
N GLY A 64 13.79 1.05 -8.89
CA GLY A 64 14.25 1.23 -7.51
C GLY A 64 13.22 1.97 -6.64
N GLN A 65 12.62 3.04 -7.17
CA GLN A 65 11.55 3.76 -6.48
C GLN A 65 10.28 2.90 -6.31
N THR A 66 9.93 2.09 -7.31
CA THR A 66 8.81 1.13 -7.18
C THR A 66 9.08 0.09 -6.11
N VAL A 67 10.29 -0.45 -6.01
CA VAL A 67 10.66 -1.40 -4.95
C VAL A 67 10.58 -0.74 -3.58
N GLN A 68 11.15 0.46 -3.42
CA GLN A 68 11.11 1.19 -2.14
C GLN A 68 9.68 1.52 -1.70
N SER A 69 8.82 1.92 -2.65
CA SER A 69 7.39 2.16 -2.41
C SER A 69 6.67 0.86 -2.03
N GLY A 70 6.92 -0.24 -2.76
CA GLY A 70 6.35 -1.55 -2.49
C GLY A 70 6.71 -2.11 -1.12
N VAL A 71 7.98 -2.01 -0.72
CA VAL A 71 8.44 -2.43 0.63
C VAL A 71 7.76 -1.60 1.71
N SER A 72 7.71 -0.28 1.55
CA SER A 72 7.06 0.61 2.52
C SER A 72 5.56 0.29 2.65
N ARG A 73 4.92 -0.07 1.53
CA ARG A 73 3.53 -0.51 1.52
C ARG A 73 3.34 -1.84 2.24
N LEU A 74 4.19 -2.84 2.00
CA LEU A 74 4.13 -4.13 2.70
C LEU A 74 4.29 -3.95 4.22
N ILE A 75 5.24 -3.12 4.63
CA ILE A 75 5.45 -2.78 6.05
C ILE A 75 4.18 -2.14 6.63
N GLY A 76 3.59 -1.16 5.93
CA GLY A 76 2.37 -0.50 6.38
C GLY A 76 1.18 -1.45 6.50
N VAL A 77 0.99 -2.34 5.51
CA VAL A 77 -0.08 -3.35 5.55
C VAL A 77 0.15 -4.37 6.67
N ALA A 78 1.40 -4.77 6.92
CA ALA A 78 1.73 -5.66 8.02
C ALA A 78 1.44 -5.03 9.39
N ILE A 79 1.92 -3.80 9.63
CA ILE A 79 1.64 -3.06 10.88
C ILE A 79 0.14 -2.87 11.06
N GLY A 80 -0.54 -2.39 10.02
CA GLY A 80 -1.97 -2.17 10.07
C GLY A 80 -2.78 -3.45 10.26
N GLY A 81 -2.34 -4.56 9.67
CA GLY A 81 -2.93 -5.88 9.85
C GLY A 81 -2.77 -6.38 11.28
N VAL A 82 -1.58 -6.26 11.87
CA VAL A 82 -1.34 -6.61 13.28
C VAL A 82 -2.19 -5.76 14.21
N LEU A 83 -2.25 -4.45 14.00
CA LEU A 83 -3.09 -3.55 14.80
C LEU A 83 -4.58 -3.86 14.64
N GLY A 84 -5.04 -4.13 13.41
CA GLY A 84 -6.42 -4.50 13.12
C GLY A 84 -6.81 -5.83 13.77
N VAL A 85 -5.92 -6.82 13.73
CA VAL A 85 -6.13 -8.11 14.41
C VAL A 85 -6.07 -7.96 15.93
N ALA A 86 -5.20 -7.09 16.47
CA ALA A 86 -5.11 -6.84 17.91
C ALA A 86 -6.43 -6.31 18.51
N THR A 87 -7.31 -5.73 17.68
CA THR A 87 -8.66 -5.34 18.12
C THR A 87 -9.53 -6.51 18.57
N LEU A 88 -9.16 -7.76 18.24
CA LEU A 88 -9.82 -8.95 18.78
C LEU A 88 -9.66 -9.07 20.29
N LEU A 89 -8.59 -8.51 20.87
CA LEU A 89 -8.39 -8.49 22.32
C LEU A 89 -9.47 -7.67 23.04
N LEU A 90 -10.16 -6.77 22.32
CA LEU A 90 -11.24 -5.97 22.87
C LEU A 90 -12.59 -6.73 22.86
N GLY A 91 -12.69 -7.86 22.15
CA GLY A 91 -13.86 -8.75 22.13
C GLY A 91 -15.17 -8.04 21.76
N ASP A 92 -16.26 -8.46 22.39
CA ASP A 92 -17.64 -7.97 22.17
C ASP A 92 -17.83 -6.47 22.52
N ARG A 93 -16.82 -5.81 23.10
CA ARG A 93 -16.85 -4.35 23.33
C ARG A 93 -16.96 -3.57 22.02
N LEU A 94 -16.53 -4.17 20.91
CA LEU A 94 -16.59 -3.57 19.56
C LEU A 94 -17.98 -3.54 18.93
N ASP A 95 -18.94 -4.33 19.44
CA ASP A 95 -20.32 -4.31 18.93
C ASP A 95 -21.05 -3.00 19.25
N ASN A 96 -20.55 -2.27 20.25
CA ASN A 96 -21.01 -0.90 20.51
C ASN A 96 -20.35 0.04 19.50
N GLY A 97 -21.09 0.44 18.46
CA GLY A 97 -20.61 1.38 17.43
C GLY A 97 -20.02 2.70 17.97
N LEU A 98 -20.41 3.13 19.17
CA LEU A 98 -19.81 4.28 19.85
C LEU A 98 -18.35 4.06 20.28
N LEU A 99 -17.94 2.82 20.57
CA LEU A 99 -16.56 2.48 20.95
C LEU A 99 -15.65 2.35 19.74
N VAL A 100 -16.19 2.05 18.55
CA VAL A 100 -15.41 1.98 17.31
C VAL A 100 -14.76 3.32 16.98
N LEU A 101 -15.45 4.44 17.22
CA LEU A 101 -14.95 5.78 16.94
C LEU A 101 -13.62 6.12 17.67
N PRO A 102 -13.53 6.07 19.00
CA PRO A 102 -12.27 6.35 19.71
C PRO A 102 -11.19 5.30 19.39
N ILE A 103 -11.58 4.03 19.17
CA ILE A 103 -10.63 2.96 18.85
C ILE A 103 -9.97 3.20 17.50
N LEU A 104 -10.72 3.63 16.47
CA LEU A 104 -10.15 4.01 15.18
C LEU A 104 -9.11 5.12 15.32
N GLY A 105 -9.39 6.13 16.15
CA GLY A 105 -8.44 7.19 16.45
C GLY A 105 -7.15 6.66 17.07
N VAL A 106 -7.26 5.80 18.09
CA VAL A 106 -6.11 5.18 18.77
C VAL A 106 -5.30 4.32 17.79
N LEU A 107 -5.94 3.53 16.94
CA LEU A 107 -5.26 2.67 15.97
C LEU A 107 -4.51 3.48 14.90
N CYS A 108 -5.10 4.58 14.42
CA CYS A 108 -4.42 5.49 13.50
C CYS A 108 -3.17 6.11 14.15
N VAL A 109 -3.29 6.60 15.39
CA VAL A 109 -2.15 7.16 16.12
C VAL A 109 -1.07 6.09 16.35
N ALA A 110 -1.46 4.89 16.78
CA ALA A 110 -0.53 3.77 16.97
C ALA A 110 0.15 3.37 15.65
N GLY A 111 -0.60 3.26 14.55
CA GLY A 111 -0.08 2.92 13.23
C GLY A 111 0.91 3.95 12.71
N MET A 112 0.60 5.24 12.85
CA MET A 112 1.53 6.32 12.52
C MET A 112 2.78 6.29 13.40
N TRP A 113 2.61 6.16 14.72
CA TRP A 113 3.71 6.12 15.67
C TRP A 113 4.68 4.97 15.39
N ILE A 114 4.16 3.76 15.18
CA ILE A 114 4.97 2.57 14.85
C ILE A 114 5.67 2.75 13.49
N SER A 115 4.98 3.30 12.50
CA SER A 115 5.57 3.55 11.17
C SER A 115 6.72 4.57 11.23
N LEU A 116 6.58 5.61 12.06
CA LEU A 116 7.62 6.59 12.33
C LEU A 116 8.80 5.99 13.12
N LEU A 117 8.51 5.12 14.09
CA LEU A 117 9.54 4.43 14.87
C LEU A 117 10.44 3.55 13.98
N ILE A 118 9.86 2.94 12.94
CA ILE A 118 10.58 2.14 11.95
C ILE A 118 11.28 3.03 10.89
N GLN A 119 11.22 4.35 11.03
CA GLN A 119 11.77 5.34 10.09
C GLN A 119 11.24 5.18 8.65
N ARG A 120 9.99 4.72 8.51
CA ARG A 120 9.32 4.51 7.22
C ARG A 120 8.05 5.35 7.14
N PRO A 121 8.14 6.67 6.93
CA PRO A 121 6.97 7.55 6.85
C PRO A 121 6.01 7.18 5.71
N ALA A 122 6.53 6.57 4.62
CA ALA A 122 5.71 6.07 3.52
C ALA A 122 4.78 4.90 3.92
N ALA A 123 5.04 4.21 5.04
CA ALA A 123 4.20 3.13 5.56
C ALA A 123 2.97 3.63 6.33
N CYS A 124 3.01 4.87 6.85
CA CYS A 124 1.98 5.43 7.76
C CYS A 124 0.56 5.32 7.19
N VAL A 125 0.40 5.65 5.89
CA VAL A 125 -0.91 5.66 5.23
C VAL A 125 -1.55 4.27 5.29
N MET A 126 -0.81 3.23 4.94
CA MET A 126 -1.33 1.87 4.91
C MET A 126 -1.48 1.28 6.31
N ALA A 127 -0.60 1.66 7.25
CA ALA A 127 -0.72 1.31 8.66
C ALA A 127 -2.00 1.84 9.30
N CYS A 128 -2.57 2.94 8.78
CA CYS A 128 -3.85 3.48 9.23
C CYS A 128 -5.04 2.92 8.44
N ILE A 129 -4.93 2.81 7.11
CA ILE A 129 -6.05 2.36 6.27
C ILE A 129 -6.46 0.92 6.60
N VAL A 130 -5.50 0.00 6.77
CA VAL A 130 -5.78 -1.42 6.97
C VAL A 130 -6.61 -1.71 8.24
N PRO A 131 -6.25 -1.20 9.44
CA PRO A 131 -7.05 -1.43 10.63
C PRO A 131 -8.42 -0.74 10.54
N CYS A 132 -8.52 0.44 9.90
CA CYS A 132 -9.80 1.09 9.64
C CYS A 132 -10.72 0.22 8.79
N VAL A 133 -10.20 -0.34 7.70
CA VAL A 133 -10.95 -1.23 6.83
C VAL A 133 -11.40 -2.48 7.59
N ILE A 134 -10.53 -3.11 8.38
CA ILE A 134 -10.86 -4.31 9.17
C ILE A 134 -12.02 -4.03 10.14
N LEU A 135 -12.04 -2.87 10.79
CA LEU A 135 -13.09 -2.49 11.72
C LEU A 135 -14.40 -2.09 11.03
N ILE A 136 -14.31 -1.33 9.93
CA ILE A 136 -15.50 -0.79 9.24
C ILE A 136 -16.22 -1.88 8.43
N THR A 137 -15.48 -2.83 7.86
CA THR A 137 -16.08 -3.94 7.09
C THR A 137 -16.85 -4.94 7.95
N GLY A 138 -16.84 -4.78 9.28
CA GLY A 138 -17.65 -5.61 10.18
C GLY A 138 -17.15 -7.05 10.27
N VAL A 139 -15.92 -7.33 9.82
CA VAL A 139 -15.30 -8.65 9.96
C VAL A 139 -15.10 -8.90 11.46
N THR A 140 -15.71 -9.96 11.99
CA THR A 140 -15.68 -10.30 13.42
C THR A 140 -14.91 -11.59 13.67
N GLY A 141 -14.46 -11.77 14.92
CA GLY A 141 -13.81 -13.00 15.36
C GLY A 141 -12.58 -13.41 14.52
N ALA A 142 -12.43 -14.71 14.30
CA ALA A 142 -11.25 -15.28 13.63
C ALA A 142 -11.07 -14.78 12.18
N ASP A 143 -12.13 -14.28 11.54
CA ASP A 143 -12.07 -13.80 10.16
C ASP A 143 -11.20 -12.57 9.98
N ARG A 144 -10.94 -11.81 11.05
CA ARG A 144 -9.97 -10.69 11.00
C ARG A 144 -8.56 -11.17 10.67
N TYR A 145 -8.18 -12.39 11.10
CA TYR A 145 -6.89 -12.98 10.74
C TYR A 145 -6.83 -13.31 9.24
N TYR A 146 -7.88 -13.95 8.72
CA TYR A 146 -7.96 -14.29 7.30
C TYR A 146 -7.98 -13.05 6.42
N TYR A 147 -8.70 -12.01 6.84
CA TYR A 147 -8.71 -10.73 6.16
C TYR A 147 -7.32 -10.08 6.16
N ALA A 148 -6.67 -9.96 7.33
CA ALA A 148 -5.33 -9.37 7.39
C ALA A 148 -4.32 -10.13 6.51
N ALA A 149 -4.35 -11.46 6.53
CA ALA A 149 -3.53 -12.31 5.67
C ALA A 149 -3.82 -12.06 4.18
N ALA A 150 -5.11 -12.03 3.80
CA ALA A 150 -5.54 -11.73 2.43
C ALA A 150 -4.98 -10.37 1.96
N ARG A 151 -5.10 -9.33 2.80
CA ARG A 151 -4.60 -7.98 2.49
C ARG A 151 -3.08 -7.94 2.26
N ILE A 152 -2.32 -8.72 3.03
CA ILE A 152 -0.87 -8.85 2.83
C ILE A 152 -0.58 -9.52 1.48
N ILE A 153 -1.24 -10.66 1.20
CA ILE A 153 -0.99 -11.42 -0.04
C ILE A 153 -1.40 -10.62 -1.28
N GLU A 154 -2.58 -9.98 -1.28
CA GLU A 154 -3.02 -9.09 -2.36
C GLU A 154 -2.00 -7.98 -2.62
N THR A 155 -1.43 -7.42 -1.55
CA THR A 155 -0.42 -6.37 -1.64
C THR A 155 0.88 -6.91 -2.23
N VAL A 156 1.33 -8.11 -1.83
CA VAL A 156 2.49 -8.77 -2.43
C VAL A 156 2.27 -8.99 -3.93
N ILE A 157 1.12 -9.53 -4.33
CA ILE A 157 0.77 -9.76 -5.74
C ILE A 157 0.82 -8.45 -6.52
N GLY A 158 0.16 -7.39 -6.03
CA GLY A 158 0.15 -6.09 -6.71
C GLY A 158 1.53 -5.44 -6.79
N VAL A 159 2.36 -5.56 -5.74
CA VAL A 159 3.76 -5.08 -5.75
C VAL A 159 4.58 -5.85 -6.79
N CYS A 160 4.46 -7.18 -6.85
CA CYS A 160 5.14 -8.02 -7.83
C CYS A 160 4.75 -7.65 -9.27
N VAL A 161 3.45 -7.47 -9.55
CA VAL A 161 2.96 -7.04 -10.86
C VAL A 161 3.47 -5.65 -11.21
N ALA A 162 3.46 -4.70 -10.28
CA ALA A 162 4.00 -3.36 -10.51
C ALA A 162 5.49 -3.39 -10.86
N MET A 163 6.29 -4.18 -10.14
CA MET A 163 7.71 -4.35 -10.43
C MET A 163 7.94 -4.99 -11.80
N LEU A 164 7.16 -6.03 -12.14
CA LEU A 164 7.25 -6.71 -13.42
C LEU A 164 6.96 -5.77 -14.59
N VAL A 165 5.87 -4.98 -14.50
CA VAL A 165 5.51 -4.03 -15.54
C VAL A 165 6.52 -2.89 -15.63
N ASN A 166 7.01 -2.38 -14.50
CA ASN A 166 8.03 -1.33 -14.52
C ASN A 166 9.36 -1.81 -15.14
N LYS A 167 9.69 -3.09 -14.95
CA LYS A 167 10.85 -3.72 -15.60
C LYS A 167 10.63 -3.97 -17.10
N LEU A 168 9.43 -4.41 -17.50
CA LEU A 168 9.11 -4.73 -18.90
C LEU A 168 8.92 -3.49 -19.78
N LEU A 169 8.44 -2.38 -19.21
CA LEU A 169 8.38 -1.08 -19.87
C LEU A 169 9.31 -0.10 -19.15
N PRO A 170 10.64 -0.12 -19.35
CA PRO A 170 11.55 0.83 -18.71
C PRO A 170 11.27 2.27 -19.16
N ASP A 171 11.25 3.22 -18.22
CA ASP A 171 11.18 4.65 -18.57
C ASP A 171 12.62 5.11 -18.85
N HIS A 172 12.88 5.63 -20.05
CA HIS A 172 14.23 6.05 -20.47
C HIS A 172 14.54 7.50 -20.06
N ARG A 173 13.91 8.00 -19.00
CA ARG A 173 14.30 9.30 -18.43
C ARG A 173 15.65 9.12 -17.76
N GLU A 174 16.67 9.76 -18.32
CA GLU A 174 18.00 9.86 -17.72
C GLU A 174 17.85 10.20 -16.24
N GLU A 175 18.51 9.41 -15.40
CA GLU A 175 18.67 9.67 -13.98
C GLU A 175 19.34 11.05 -13.87
N TYR A 176 18.56 12.11 -13.60
CA TYR A 176 19.13 13.41 -13.28
C TYR A 176 19.83 13.26 -11.94
N GLU A 177 21.09 12.87 -12.02
CA GLU A 177 22.04 12.85 -10.91
C GLU A 177 22.15 14.30 -10.45
N ALA A 178 21.53 14.61 -9.30
CA ALA A 178 21.58 15.94 -8.74
C ALA A 178 23.05 16.34 -8.59
N PRO A 179 23.45 17.56 -9.00
CA PRO A 179 24.84 17.99 -8.87
C PRO A 179 25.27 17.83 -7.40
N PRO A 180 26.51 17.37 -7.15
CA PRO A 180 26.98 17.12 -5.79
C PRO A 180 26.77 18.36 -4.93
N PRO A 181 26.38 18.19 -3.65
CA PRO A 181 26.15 19.32 -2.77
C PRO A 181 27.40 20.20 -2.73
N PRO A 182 27.26 21.54 -2.73
CA PRO A 182 28.41 22.44 -2.69
C PRO A 182 29.30 22.05 -1.51
N GLN A 183 30.55 21.71 -1.82
CA GLN A 183 31.57 21.46 -0.80
C GLN A 183 31.63 22.73 0.05
N LYS A 184 31.28 22.61 1.34
CA LYS A 184 31.45 23.71 2.28
C LYS A 184 32.92 24.11 2.23
N GLU A 185 33.19 25.38 1.90
CA GLU A 185 34.50 26.02 2.05
C GLU A 185 34.87 26.03 3.54
N GLU A 186 35.29 24.89 4.05
CA GLU A 186 36.00 24.73 5.31
C GLU A 186 37.48 24.98 5.01
N ASN A 187 37.82 26.25 4.76
CA ASN A 187 39.17 26.82 4.85
C ASN A 187 39.12 28.29 4.43
N ARG A 188 39.01 29.19 5.43
CA ARG A 188 39.58 30.56 5.46
C ARG A 188 38.83 31.41 6.48
N ARG A 189 38.99 31.12 7.78
CA ARG A 189 38.97 32.10 8.90
C ARG A 189 39.68 31.51 10.13
N GLU A 190 40.91 31.03 9.93
CA GLU A 190 41.94 31.14 10.94
C GLU A 190 42.93 32.13 10.34
N ASP A 191 42.80 33.40 10.75
CA ASP A 191 43.80 34.49 10.69
C ASP A 191 43.18 35.73 11.36
#